data_AF-A0A963PA50-F1
#
_entry.id   AF-A0A963PA50-F1
#
_cell.length_a   1.000
_cell.length_b   1.000
_cell.length_c   1.000
_cell.angle_alpha   90.00
_cell.angle_beta   90.00
_cell.angle_gamma   90.00
#
_symmetry.space_group_name_H-M   'P 1'
#
loop_
_entity.id
_entity.type
_entity.pdbx_description
1 polymer ?
#
loop_
_entity_poly.entity_id
_entity_poly.type
_entity_poly.pdbx_seq_one_letter_code
_entity_poly.pdbx_strand_id
1 'polypeptide(L)'
;AFVVGRNFDALYSYNASENYALAIAQLSNLLGGQTQQVGFVTLWPTDDPGLSRAQNRELQALLLQRGHDIGAADGLIGAKTREAIKAEQQRLGMKADGRAGQKLLSALRGG
;
A
#
# COMPACT_ATOMS: atom_id res chain seq x y z
N ALA A 1 -6.12 -7.40 -9.38
CA ALA A 1 -5.37 -6.19 -9.77
C ALA A 1 -6.23 -5.36 -10.71
N PHE A 2 -5.98 -4.07 -10.84
CA PHE A 2 -6.73 -3.16 -11.70
C PHE A 2 -5.79 -2.50 -12.71
N VAL A 3 -6.25 -2.33 -13.94
CA VAL A 3 -5.62 -1.45 -14.92
C VAL A 3 -6.39 -0.14 -14.89
N VAL A 4 -5.67 0.96 -14.68
CA VAL A 4 -6.23 2.31 -14.61
C VAL A 4 -5.82 3.13 -15.83
N GLY A 5 -6.58 4.17 -16.15
CA GLY A 5 -6.31 5.06 -17.28
C GLY A 5 -6.77 6.49 -17.00
N ARG A 6 -6.86 7.33 -18.05
CA ARG A 6 -7.05 8.79 -17.92
C ARG A 6 -8.24 9.22 -17.05
N ASN A 7 -9.33 8.45 -17.05
CA ASN A 7 -10.49 8.75 -16.20
C ASN A 7 -10.17 8.58 -14.71
N PHE A 8 -9.34 7.60 -14.35
CA PHE A 8 -8.86 7.42 -12.99
C PHE A 8 -7.96 8.59 -12.57
N ASP A 9 -7.07 9.05 -13.46
CA ASP A 9 -6.20 10.20 -13.19
C ASP A 9 -7.00 11.47 -12.90
N ALA A 10 -8.13 11.67 -13.61
CA ALA A 10 -9.05 12.77 -13.35
C ALA A 10 -9.64 12.69 -11.93
N LEU A 11 -10.10 11.51 -11.50
CA LEU A 11 -10.61 11.30 -10.13
C LEU A 11 -9.51 11.52 -9.08
N TYR A 12 -8.30 11.04 -9.33
CA TYR A 12 -7.15 11.24 -8.45
C TYR A 12 -6.76 12.71 -8.33
N SER A 13 -6.89 13.51 -9.39
CA SER A 13 -6.60 14.95 -9.37
C SER A 13 -7.54 15.74 -8.44
N TYR A 14 -8.75 15.22 -8.19
CA TYR A 14 -9.70 15.81 -7.24
C TYR A 14 -9.30 15.52 -5.79
N ASN A 15 -8.86 14.29 -5.51
CA ASN A 15 -8.31 13.88 -4.23
C ASN A 15 -7.21 12.84 -4.46
N ALA A 16 -5.98 13.18 -4.06
CA ALA A 16 -4.77 12.41 -4.29
C ALA A 16 -4.69 11.11 -3.45
N SER A 17 -5.67 10.23 -3.65
CA SER A 17 -5.87 8.96 -2.96
C SER A 17 -6.38 7.92 -3.94
N GLU A 18 -5.61 6.84 -4.13
CA GLU A 18 -5.99 5.71 -4.99
C GLU A 18 -7.27 5.03 -4.49
N ASN A 19 -7.45 4.93 -3.17
CA ASN A 19 -8.66 4.35 -2.57
C ASN A 19 -9.90 5.19 -2.90
N TYR A 20 -9.77 6.52 -2.87
CA TYR A 20 -10.85 7.42 -3.23
C TYR A 20 -11.21 7.26 -4.71
N ALA A 21 -10.22 7.33 -5.60
CA ALA A 21 -10.44 7.21 -7.03
C ALA A 21 -11.05 5.84 -7.41
N LEU A 22 -10.58 4.75 -6.80
CA LEU A 22 -11.15 3.41 -7.01
C LEU A 22 -12.59 3.30 -6.50
N ALA A 23 -12.89 3.89 -5.34
CA ALA A 23 -14.25 3.88 -4.77
C ALA A 23 -15.23 4.65 -5.67
N ILE A 24 -14.86 5.83 -6.16
CA ILE A 24 -15.70 6.62 -7.06
C ILE A 24 -15.87 5.89 -8.40
N ALA A 25 -14.81 5.32 -8.98
CA ALA A 25 -14.92 4.55 -10.21
C ALA A 25 -15.88 3.36 -10.07
N GLN A 26 -15.78 2.59 -8.97
CA GLN A 26 -16.69 1.48 -8.71
C GLN A 26 -18.14 1.94 -8.50
N LEU A 27 -18.34 3.04 -7.77
CA LEU A 27 -19.67 3.62 -7.59
C LEU A 27 -20.28 4.09 -8.91
N SER A 28 -19.48 4.72 -9.79
CA SER A 28 -19.94 5.12 -11.12
C SER A 28 -20.36 3.92 -11.96
N ASN A 29 -19.63 2.80 -11.90
CA ASN A 29 -20.02 1.57 -12.62
C ASN A 29 -21.34 0.99 -12.10
N LEU A 30 -21.58 1.05 -10.78
CA LEU A 30 -22.83 0.62 -10.15
C LEU A 30 -24.02 1.50 -10.57
N LEU A 31 -23.85 2.83 -10.51
CA LEU A 31 -24.90 3.79 -10.89
C LEU A 31 -25.20 3.76 -12.40
N GLY A 32 -24.19 3.52 -13.22
CA GLY A 32 -24.34 3.37 -14.67
C GLY A 32 -24.89 2.01 -15.10
N GLY A 33 -25.15 1.09 -14.15
CA GLY A 33 -25.64 -0.26 -14.46
C GLY A 33 -24.63 -1.16 -15.18
N GLN A 34 -23.35 -0.77 -15.22
CA GLN A 34 -22.29 -1.55 -15.87
C GLN A 34 -21.95 -2.81 -15.06
N THR A 35 -22.23 -2.79 -13.77
CA THR A 35 -22.16 -3.95 -12.88
C THR A 35 -23.21 -3.84 -11.79
N GLN A 36 -23.71 -4.97 -11.30
CA GLN A 36 -24.54 -5.05 -10.09
C GLN A 36 -23.75 -5.62 -8.90
N GLN A 37 -22.52 -6.09 -9.15
CA GLN A 37 -21.67 -6.66 -8.12
C GLN A 37 -21.00 -5.52 -7.33
N VAL A 38 -21.40 -5.37 -6.06
CA VAL A 38 -20.86 -4.34 -5.16
C VAL A 38 -19.40 -4.64 -4.78
N GLY A 39 -19.05 -5.92 -4.63
CA GLY A 39 -17.70 -6.37 -4.31
C GLY A 39 -16.82 -6.63 -5.54
N PHE A 40 -15.52 -6.78 -5.30
CA PHE A 40 -14.57 -7.22 -6.33
C PHE A 40 -14.52 -8.75 -6.43
N VAL A 41 -14.12 -9.27 -7.59
CA VAL A 41 -14.06 -10.71 -7.87
C VAL A 41 -13.08 -11.43 -6.93
N THR A 42 -11.93 -10.83 -6.64
CA THR A 42 -10.95 -11.35 -5.69
C THR A 42 -11.19 -10.77 -4.30
N LEU A 43 -11.28 -11.62 -3.29
CA LEU A 43 -11.41 -11.20 -1.89
C LEU A 43 -10.15 -10.45 -1.42
N TRP A 44 -10.36 -9.52 -0.50
CA TRP A 44 -9.26 -8.81 0.15
C TRP A 44 -8.45 -9.78 1.04
N PRO A 45 -7.11 -9.75 0.98
CA PRO A 45 -6.27 -10.50 1.91
C PRO A 45 -6.41 -9.92 3.32
N THR A 46 -6.60 -10.79 4.31
CA THR A 46 -6.80 -10.41 5.73
C THR A 46 -5.68 -10.90 6.65
N ASP A 47 -4.73 -11.65 6.12
CA ASP A 47 -3.67 -12.33 6.86
C ASP A 47 -2.45 -11.45 7.14
N ASP A 48 -2.37 -10.26 6.54
CA ASP A 48 -1.32 -9.26 6.79
C ASP A 48 -1.92 -7.87 7.02
N PRO A 49 -2.38 -7.58 8.25
CA PRO A 49 -2.94 -6.29 8.62
C PRO A 49 -2.00 -5.12 8.31
N GLY A 50 -2.59 -3.97 7.97
CA GLY A 50 -1.83 -2.73 7.79
C GLY A 50 -1.30 -2.18 9.12
N LEU A 51 -0.21 -1.44 9.04
CA LEU A 51 0.43 -0.82 10.19
C LEU A 51 -0.31 0.46 10.63
N SER A 52 -0.31 0.74 11.94
CA SER A 52 -0.64 2.07 12.47
C SER A 52 0.41 3.12 12.09
N ARG A 53 0.10 4.42 12.21
CA ARG A 53 1.11 5.47 11.96
C ARG A 53 2.34 5.34 12.88
N ALA A 54 2.17 4.91 14.12
CA ALA A 54 3.29 4.68 15.03
C ALA A 54 4.15 3.50 14.55
N GLN A 55 3.52 2.42 14.10
CA GLN A 55 4.20 1.25 13.55
C GLN A 55 4.89 1.55 12.21
N ASN A 56 4.33 2.43 11.37
CA ASN A 56 5.02 2.90 10.17
C ASN A 56 6.31 3.65 10.50
N ARG A 57 6.31 4.50 11.54
CA ARG A 57 7.54 5.19 11.99
C ARG A 57 8.58 4.21 12.48
N GLU A 58 8.15 3.21 13.23
CA GLU A 58 9.02 2.14 13.70
C GLU A 58 9.62 1.35 12.52
N LEU A 59 8.80 0.96 11.54
CA LEU A 59 9.26 0.31 10.32
C LEU A 59 10.31 1.19 9.60
N GLN A 60 10.02 2.48 9.42
CA GLN A 60 10.96 3.42 8.80
C GLN A 60 12.27 3.54 9.59
N ALA A 61 12.21 3.58 10.93
CA ALA A 61 13.42 3.59 11.77
C ALA A 61 14.26 2.31 11.57
N LEU A 62 13.62 1.14 11.50
CA LEU A 62 14.29 -0.14 11.24
C LEU A 62 14.91 -0.20 9.83
N LEU A 63 14.28 0.43 8.83
CA LEU A 63 14.82 0.56 7.48
C LEU A 63 16.04 1.49 7.45
N LEU A 64 15.98 2.63 8.14
CA LEU A 64 17.09 3.57 8.25
C LEU A 64 18.30 2.93 8.95
N GLN A 65 18.08 2.17 10.02
CA GLN A 65 19.13 1.41 10.72
C GLN A 65 19.82 0.38 9.82
N ARG A 66 19.11 -0.12 8.81
CA ARG A 66 19.65 -1.06 7.80
C ARG A 66 20.28 -0.36 6.60
N GLY A 67 20.37 0.97 6.61
CA GLY A 67 21.08 1.75 5.61
C GLY A 67 20.24 2.20 4.42
N HIS A 68 18.92 2.05 4.46
CA HIS A 68 18.04 2.55 3.40
C HIS A 68 17.86 4.08 3.51
N ASP A 69 18.22 4.83 2.47
CA ASP A 69 17.92 6.28 2.40
C ASP A 69 16.45 6.51 2.05
N ILE A 70 15.61 6.57 3.07
CA ILE A 70 14.17 6.82 2.94
C ILE A 70 13.75 8.22 3.41
N GLY A 71 14.70 9.06 3.85
CA GLY A 71 14.42 10.34 4.50
C GLY A 71 14.03 10.18 5.97
N ALA A 72 13.09 10.99 6.45
CA ALA A 72 12.67 10.98 7.86
C ALA A 72 11.63 9.88 8.14
N ALA A 73 11.67 9.33 9.36
CA ALA A 73 10.65 8.40 9.86
C ALA A 73 9.37 9.14 10.30
N ASP A 74 8.62 9.67 9.33
CA ASP A 74 7.43 10.51 9.54
C ASP A 74 6.10 9.73 9.71
N GLY A 75 6.12 8.43 9.38
CA GLY A 75 4.98 7.51 9.41
C GLY A 75 4.20 7.44 8.09
N LEU A 76 4.66 8.16 7.06
CA LEU A 76 4.09 8.18 5.72
C LEU A 76 4.89 7.24 4.81
N ILE A 77 4.22 6.21 4.29
CA ILE A 77 4.86 5.26 3.38
C ILE A 77 4.90 5.89 1.98
N GLY A 78 6.00 6.60 1.70
CA GLY A 78 6.29 7.21 0.40
C GLY A 78 6.95 6.26 -0.59
N ALA A 79 7.30 6.77 -1.77
CA ALA A 79 7.95 5.97 -2.82
C ALA A 79 9.29 5.36 -2.35
N LYS A 80 10.17 6.15 -1.74
CA LYS A 80 11.45 5.66 -1.19
C LYS A 80 11.24 4.57 -0.13
N THR A 81 10.28 4.76 0.79
CA THR A 81 9.95 3.75 1.80
C THR A 81 9.43 2.45 1.18
N ARG A 82 8.58 2.54 0.14
CA ARG A 82 8.10 1.34 -0.59
C ARG A 82 9.24 0.57 -1.26
N GLU A 83 10.20 1.26 -1.86
CA GLU A 83 11.36 0.59 -2.48
C GLU A 83 12.25 -0.08 -1.43
N ALA A 84 12.50 0.58 -0.29
CA ALA A 84 13.22 -0.03 0.83
C ALA A 84 12.48 -1.25 1.40
N ILE A 85 11.14 -1.18 1.50
CA ILE A 85 10.31 -2.32 1.89
C ILE A 85 10.48 -3.49 0.90
N LYS A 86 10.42 -3.23 -0.41
CA LYS A 86 10.64 -4.28 -1.42
C LYS A 86 12.00 -4.95 -1.24
N ALA A 87 13.05 -4.16 -1.01
CA ALA A 87 14.40 -4.68 -0.80
C ALA A 87 14.48 -5.60 0.44
N GLU A 88 13.89 -5.20 1.57
CA GLU A 88 13.84 -6.05 2.77
C GLU A 88 12.96 -7.29 2.57
N GLN A 89 11.82 -7.16 1.89
CA GLN A 89 10.98 -8.31 1.55
C GLN A 89 11.76 -9.33 0.70
N GLN A 90 12.51 -8.87 -0.32
CA GLN A 90 13.37 -9.74 -1.13
C GLN A 90 14.43 -10.43 -0.28
N ARG A 91 15.13 -9.67 0.58
CA ARG A 91 16.17 -10.20 1.49
C ARG A 91 15.62 -11.27 2.44
N LEU A 92 14.38 -11.11 2.89
CA LEU A 92 13.70 -12.04 3.80
C LEU A 92 12.98 -13.20 3.08
N GLY A 93 13.08 -13.31 1.75
CA GLY A 93 12.37 -14.33 0.97
C GLY A 93 10.84 -14.16 0.96
N MET A 94 10.35 -12.96 1.27
CA MET A 94 8.95 -12.60 1.21
C MET A 94 8.56 -12.14 -0.21
N LYS A 95 7.26 -12.08 -0.49
CA LYS A 95 6.75 -11.44 -1.71
C LYS A 95 7.09 -9.94 -1.70
N ALA A 96 7.87 -9.50 -2.69
CA ALA A 96 8.38 -8.14 -2.79
C ALA A 96 7.39 -7.15 -3.43
N ASP A 97 6.27 -6.89 -2.75
CA ASP A 97 5.20 -6.01 -3.23
C ASP A 97 5.30 -4.56 -2.72
N GLY A 98 6.22 -4.27 -1.81
CA GLY A 98 6.42 -2.94 -1.25
C GLY A 98 5.41 -2.55 -0.16
N ARG A 99 4.57 -3.49 0.28
CA ARG A 99 3.52 -3.24 1.27
C ARG A 99 4.09 -3.20 2.69
N ALA A 100 3.79 -2.13 3.42
CA ALA A 100 4.01 -2.06 4.85
C ALA A 100 2.94 -2.88 5.59
N GLY A 101 3.32 -4.08 6.05
CA GLY A 101 2.43 -5.01 6.75
C GLY A 101 3.03 -5.55 8.05
N GLN A 102 2.18 -6.11 8.90
CA GLN A 102 2.55 -6.64 10.20
C GLN A 102 3.60 -7.75 10.11
N LYS A 103 3.56 -8.57 9.05
CA LYS A 103 4.53 -9.64 8.82
C LYS A 103 5.95 -9.10 8.65
N LEU A 104 6.12 -8.06 7.81
CA LEU A 104 7.42 -7.43 7.60
C LEU A 104 7.93 -6.77 8.88
N LEU A 105 7.09 -5.98 9.55
CA LEU A 105 7.50 -5.30 10.79
C LEU A 105 7.96 -6.32 11.85
N SER A 106 7.23 -7.43 12.00
CA SER A 106 7.58 -8.49 12.94
C SER A 106 8.91 -9.15 12.58
N ALA A 107 9.15 -9.41 11.28
CA ALA A 107 10.41 -9.99 10.83
C ALA A 107 11.61 -9.06 11.05
N LEU A 108 11.43 -7.75 10.86
CA LEU A 108 12.51 -6.76 11.07
C LEU A 108 12.78 -6.46 12.54
N ARG A 109 11.84 -6.72 13.45
CA ARG A 109 12.06 -6.66 14.91
C ARG A 109 12.86 -7.85 15.43
N GLY A 110 12.73 -9.01 14.79
CA GLY A 110 13.31 -10.26 15.26
C GLY A 110 14.73 -10.56 14.76
N GLY A 111 15.31 -9.70 13.92
CA GLY A 111 16.68 -9.83 13.42
C GLY A 111 17.45 -8.54 13.59
#